data_AF-A0A6B0C2D4-F1
#
_entry.id   AF-A0A6B0C2D4-F1
#
_cell.length_a   1.000
_cell.length_b   1.000
_cell.length_c   1.000
_cell.angle_alpha   90.00
_cell.angle_beta   90.00
_cell.angle_gamma   90.00
#
_symmetry.space_group_name_H-M   'P 1'
#
loop_
_entity.id
_entity.type
_entity.pdbx_description
1 polymer ?
#
loop_
_entity_poly.entity_id
_entity_poly.type
_entity_poly.pdbx_seq_one_letter_code
_entity_poly.pdbx_strand_id
1 'polypeptide(L)'
;TEPIDLELLIAIVSVKFDINYSLKPLKLSNRQVKDINQYIQIMNALPSIITKEQLKMFVYDYDTNLIKNVMVAEDVLKANDIQGHEPLIVNLQTIYETLHHLPMYYRKDMMVNGGVLMAHLNAKSGPWLKDVLRQIEIAIVTGKVSNEETEILKWVDNHVKI
;
A
#
# COMPACT_ATOMS: atom_id res chain seq x y z
N THR A 1 -5.90 -2.21 26.77
CA THR A 1 -5.10 -1.57 25.70
C THR A 1 -3.83 -2.34 25.56
N GLU A 2 -3.59 -2.95 24.39
CA GLU A 2 -2.28 -3.53 24.10
C GLU A 2 -1.24 -2.39 24.07
N PRO A 3 0.00 -2.64 24.52
CA PRO A 3 1.04 -1.61 24.50
C PRO A 3 1.36 -1.25 23.05
N ILE A 4 1.29 0.05 22.72
CA ILE A 4 1.77 0.59 21.46
C ILE A 4 3.30 0.61 21.46
N ASP A 5 3.92 0.24 20.34
CA ASP A 5 5.37 0.32 20.18
C ASP A 5 5.84 1.79 20.05
N LEU A 6 7.15 2.00 20.19
CA LEU A 6 7.75 3.34 20.16
C LEU A 6 7.55 3.99 18.78
N GLU A 7 7.67 3.19 17.72
CA GLU A 7 7.56 3.62 16.34
C GLU A 7 6.15 4.15 16.03
N LEU A 8 5.11 3.44 16.47
CA LEU A 8 3.71 3.85 16.33
C LEU A 8 3.43 5.10 17.16
N LEU A 9 3.95 5.19 18.40
CA LEU A 9 3.81 6.40 19.22
C LEU A 9 4.41 7.62 18.51
N ILE A 10 5.62 7.51 17.97
CA ILE A 10 6.27 8.60 17.22
C ILE A 10 5.43 8.97 16.00
N ALA A 11 4.93 7.98 15.26
CA ALA A 11 4.09 8.22 14.09
C ALA A 11 2.80 8.97 14.46
N ILE A 12 2.12 8.59 15.54
CA ILE A 12 0.90 9.25 16.03
C ILE A 12 1.18 10.72 16.35
N VAL A 13 2.29 11.00 17.06
CA VAL A 13 2.71 12.37 17.36
C VAL A 13 2.99 13.14 16.07
N SER A 14 3.69 12.53 15.11
CA SER A 14 3.97 13.16 13.82
C SER A 14 2.70 13.53 13.04
N VAL A 15 1.72 12.63 12.97
CA VAL A 15 0.44 12.90 12.27
C VAL A 15 -0.36 13.97 13.01
N LYS A 16 -0.50 13.85 14.33
CA LYS A 16 -1.30 14.77 15.14
C LYS A 16 -0.87 16.23 15.00
N PHE A 17 0.43 16.46 14.99
CA PHE A 17 0.98 17.81 14.95
C PHE A 17 1.48 18.21 13.56
N ASP A 18 1.18 17.41 12.52
CA ASP A 18 1.64 17.59 11.13
C ASP A 18 3.15 17.85 11.02
N ILE A 19 3.94 17.11 11.81
CA ILE A 19 5.36 17.39 11.92
C ILE A 19 6.20 16.52 11.01
N ASN A 20 6.77 17.16 10.00
CA ASN A 20 7.87 16.63 9.21
C ASN A 20 9.21 16.77 9.97
N TYR A 21 9.30 16.21 11.17
CA TYR A 21 10.57 16.22 11.90
C TYR A 21 11.58 15.30 11.21
N SER A 22 12.81 15.79 11.07
CA SER A 22 13.94 14.91 10.80
C SER A 22 14.05 13.93 11.96
N LEU A 23 13.87 12.63 11.70
CA LEU A 23 14.05 11.57 12.70
C LEU A 23 15.55 11.32 13.03
N LYS A 24 16.47 12.00 12.34
CA LYS A 24 17.92 11.85 12.53
C LYS A 24 18.41 12.10 13.97
N PRO A 25 17.93 13.12 14.71
CA PRO A 25 18.39 13.39 16.08
C PRO A 25 18.04 12.27 17.07
N LEU A 26 16.99 11.49 16.80
CA LEU A 26 16.53 10.40 17.65
C LEU A 26 17.45 9.16 17.58
N LYS A 27 18.45 9.15 16.69
CA LYS A 27 19.42 8.05 16.49
C LYS A 27 18.76 6.68 16.31
N LEU A 28 17.60 6.67 15.67
CA LEU A 28 16.85 5.45 15.35
C LEU A 28 17.54 4.67 14.23
N SER A 29 17.37 3.35 14.23
CA SER A 29 17.84 2.53 13.13
C SER A 29 17.04 2.80 11.84
N ASN A 30 17.64 2.51 10.68
CA ASN A 30 16.97 2.69 9.38
C ASN A 30 15.65 1.91 9.28
N ARG A 31 15.57 0.75 9.94
CA ARG A 31 14.34 -0.05 10.02
C ARG A 31 13.23 0.70 10.76
N GLN A 32 13.53 1.24 11.94
CA GLN A 32 12.55 1.99 12.73
C GLN A 32 12.06 3.24 11.99
N VAL A 33 12.98 3.96 11.33
CA VAL A 33 12.61 5.12 10.49
C VAL A 33 11.68 4.70 9.36
N LYS A 34 11.92 3.54 8.72
CA LYS A 34 11.04 3.00 7.68
C LYS A 34 9.66 2.65 8.24
N ASP A 35 9.60 2.01 9.41
CA ASP A 35 8.35 1.58 10.03
C ASP A 35 7.50 2.79 10.48
N ILE A 36 8.14 3.82 11.08
CA ILE A 36 7.48 5.11 11.40
C ILE A 36 6.86 5.74 10.16
N ASN A 37 7.61 5.84 9.06
CA ASN A 37 7.10 6.42 7.82
C ASN A 37 5.93 5.60 7.23
N GLN A 38 5.99 4.27 7.32
CA GLN A 38 4.88 3.41 6.90
C GLN A 38 3.65 3.61 7.79
N TYR A 39 3.81 3.71 9.11
CA TYR A 39 2.69 4.02 10.01
C TYR A 39 2.03 5.36 9.67
N ILE A 40 2.82 6.41 9.42
CA ILE A 40 2.30 7.72 8.99
C ILE A 40 1.49 7.58 7.70
N GLN A 41 2.03 6.87 6.70
CA GLN A 41 1.35 6.65 5.42
C GLN A 41 0.05 5.86 5.59
N ILE A 42 0.05 4.82 6.42
CA ILE A 42 -1.12 4.00 6.74
C ILE A 42 -2.21 4.89 7.38
N MET A 43 -1.88 5.66 8.41
CA MET A 43 -2.85 6.52 9.11
C MET A 43 -3.44 7.59 8.17
N ASN A 44 -2.65 8.13 7.26
CA ASN A 44 -3.13 9.11 6.28
C ASN A 44 -3.96 8.46 5.15
N ALA A 45 -3.71 7.19 4.82
CA ALA A 45 -4.44 6.47 3.78
C ALA A 45 -5.78 5.91 4.27
N LEU A 46 -5.86 5.45 5.52
CA LEU A 46 -7.05 4.81 6.10
C LEU A 46 -8.38 5.57 5.86
N PRO A 47 -8.48 6.90 6.06
CA PRO A 47 -9.73 7.63 5.86
C PRO A 47 -10.22 7.66 4.41
N SER A 48 -9.33 7.43 3.44
CA SER A 48 -9.64 7.47 2.01
C SER A 48 -10.22 6.16 1.47
N ILE A 49 -10.21 5.09 2.27
CA ILE A 49 -10.64 3.74 1.88
C ILE A 49 -12.14 3.61 2.09
N ILE A 50 -12.89 3.75 1.00
CA ILE A 50 -14.36 3.63 0.99
C ILE A 50 -14.86 2.45 0.14
N THR A 51 -13.96 1.79 -0.61
CA THR A 51 -14.30 0.66 -1.50
C THR A 51 -13.41 -0.55 -1.26
N LYS A 52 -13.89 -1.72 -1.69
CA LYS A 52 -13.12 -2.98 -1.67
C LYS A 52 -11.88 -2.94 -2.56
N GLU A 53 -11.92 -2.23 -3.68
CA GLU A 53 -10.73 -2.07 -4.54
C GLU A 53 -9.63 -1.28 -3.84
N GLN A 54 -9.98 -0.20 -3.14
CA GLN A 54 -9.03 0.57 -2.34
C GLN A 54 -8.46 -0.25 -1.18
N LEU A 55 -9.29 -1.07 -0.51
CA LEU A 55 -8.81 -1.97 0.53
C LEU A 55 -7.80 -3.00 0.00
N LYS A 56 -8.06 -3.61 -1.17
CA LYS A 56 -7.12 -4.53 -1.82
C LYS A 56 -5.76 -3.87 -2.07
N MET A 57 -5.77 -2.67 -2.65
CA MET A 57 -4.55 -1.91 -2.91
C MET A 57 -3.82 -1.57 -1.61
N PHE A 58 -4.55 -1.13 -0.60
CA PHE A 58 -3.99 -0.80 0.71
C PHE A 58 -3.32 -2.00 1.38
N VAL A 59 -3.96 -3.16 1.37
CA VAL A 59 -3.39 -4.40 1.94
C VAL A 59 -2.19 -4.89 1.14
N TYR A 60 -2.16 -4.66 -0.18
CA TYR A 60 -1.01 -5.00 -1.02
C TYR A 60 0.18 -4.05 -0.82
N ASP A 61 -0.06 -2.75 -0.65
CA ASP A 61 1.01 -1.73 -0.61
C ASP A 61 1.73 -1.65 0.75
N TYR A 62 1.08 -2.07 1.85
CA TYR A 62 1.59 -1.90 3.21
C TYR A 62 1.77 -3.23 3.95
N ASP A 63 2.74 -3.26 4.88
CA ASP A 63 2.97 -4.42 5.74
C ASP A 63 1.77 -4.69 6.66
N THR A 64 1.21 -5.91 6.59
CA THR A 64 0.01 -6.28 7.35
C THR A 64 0.20 -6.19 8.87
N ASN A 65 1.41 -6.41 9.40
CA ASN A 65 1.66 -6.26 10.82
C ASN A 65 1.55 -4.80 11.23
N LEU A 66 2.08 -3.88 10.41
CA LEU A 66 1.97 -2.44 10.67
C LEU A 66 0.50 -1.98 10.57
N ILE A 67 -0.24 -2.47 9.56
CA ILE A 67 -1.69 -2.21 9.46
C ILE A 67 -2.39 -2.68 10.74
N LYS A 68 -2.16 -3.93 11.17
CA LYS A 68 -2.76 -4.51 12.37
C LYS A 68 -2.49 -3.66 13.60
N ASN A 69 -1.25 -3.23 13.80
CA ASN A 69 -0.87 -2.41 14.95
C ASN A 69 -1.62 -1.07 14.98
N VAL A 70 -1.80 -0.41 13.82
CA VAL A 70 -2.61 0.81 13.71
C VAL A 70 -4.08 0.53 14.03
N MET A 71 -4.63 -0.58 13.51
CA MET A 71 -6.04 -0.96 13.74
C MET A 71 -6.31 -1.28 15.21
N VAL A 72 -5.39 -1.95 15.92
CA VAL A 72 -5.53 -2.21 17.37
C VAL A 72 -5.41 -0.93 18.20
N ALA A 73 -4.66 0.06 17.70
CA ALA A 73 -4.50 1.36 18.34
C ALA A 73 -5.63 2.36 18.03
N GLU A 74 -6.75 1.92 17.45
CA GLU A 74 -7.85 2.80 17.02
C GLU A 74 -8.35 3.74 18.13
N ASP A 75 -8.47 3.27 19.36
CA ASP A 75 -8.89 4.10 20.50
C ASP A 75 -7.89 5.24 20.78
N VAL A 76 -6.59 4.96 20.64
CA VAL A 76 -5.52 5.96 20.82
C VAL A 76 -5.54 6.98 19.69
N LEU A 77 -5.78 6.53 18.45
CA LEU A 77 -5.92 7.42 17.29
C LEU A 77 -7.09 8.38 17.47
N LYS A 78 -8.26 7.85 17.86
CA LYS A 78 -9.46 8.64 18.16
C LYS A 78 -9.22 9.64 19.29
N ALA A 79 -8.56 9.22 20.38
CA ALA A 79 -8.21 10.11 21.49
C ALA A 79 -7.20 11.22 21.10
N ASN A 80 -6.60 11.13 19.92
CA ASN A 80 -5.64 12.11 19.38
C ASN A 80 -6.18 12.85 18.15
N ASP A 81 -7.49 12.83 17.91
CA ASP A 81 -8.17 13.49 16.80
C ASP A 81 -7.67 13.06 15.40
N ILE A 82 -7.08 11.86 15.31
CA ILE A 82 -6.67 11.27 14.04
C ILE A 82 -7.89 10.63 13.38
N GLN A 83 -8.13 10.98 12.12
CA GLN A 83 -9.26 10.48 11.33
C GLN A 83 -9.26 8.95 11.30
N GLY A 84 -10.44 8.37 11.56
CA GLY A 84 -10.64 6.92 11.51
C GLY A 84 -10.84 6.39 10.08
N HIS A 85 -11.31 5.16 10.00
CA HIS A 85 -11.64 4.47 8.75
C HIS A 85 -13.14 4.14 8.72
N GLU A 86 -13.65 3.69 7.57
CA GLU A 86 -15.02 3.15 7.46
C GLU A 86 -15.04 1.71 8.00
N PRO A 87 -15.60 1.43 9.20
CA PRO A 87 -15.46 0.13 9.87
C PRO A 87 -16.15 -1.03 9.13
N LEU A 88 -17.17 -0.72 8.31
CA LEU A 88 -17.84 -1.71 7.47
C LEU A 88 -16.97 -2.21 6.32
N ILE A 89 -16.02 -1.39 5.86
CA ILE A 89 -15.09 -1.73 4.78
C ILE A 89 -13.77 -2.22 5.37
N VAL A 90 -13.19 -1.46 6.30
CA VAL A 90 -11.88 -1.72 6.87
C VAL A 90 -12.05 -2.23 8.30
N ASN A 91 -11.73 -3.48 8.54
CA ASN A 91 -11.60 -4.05 9.87
C ASN A 91 -10.60 -5.21 9.80
N LEU A 92 -10.18 -5.73 10.96
CA LEU A 92 -9.17 -6.81 11.00
C LEU A 92 -9.58 -8.03 10.17
N GLN A 93 -10.86 -8.43 10.22
CA GLN A 93 -11.36 -9.57 9.45
C GLN A 93 -11.24 -9.31 7.95
N THR A 94 -11.74 -8.18 7.45
CA THR A 94 -11.69 -7.85 6.01
C THR A 94 -10.27 -7.67 5.52
N ILE A 95 -9.35 -7.17 6.35
CA ILE A 95 -7.92 -7.08 6.04
C ILE A 95 -7.31 -8.47 5.86
N TYR A 96 -7.55 -9.39 6.80
CA TYR A 96 -7.02 -10.76 6.72
C TYR A 96 -7.58 -11.54 5.53
N GLU A 97 -8.89 -11.43 5.29
CA GLU A 97 -9.54 -12.06 4.13
C GLU A 97 -8.98 -11.48 2.83
N THR A 98 -8.83 -10.15 2.74
CA THR A 98 -8.27 -9.49 1.57
C THR A 98 -6.86 -9.97 1.29
N LEU A 99 -6.00 -10.02 2.32
CA LEU A 99 -4.63 -10.50 2.20
C LEU A 99 -4.58 -11.92 1.64
N HIS A 100 -5.38 -12.84 2.19
CA HIS A 100 -5.37 -14.25 1.79
C HIS A 100 -5.85 -14.46 0.34
N HIS A 101 -6.74 -13.58 -0.13
CA HIS A 101 -7.30 -13.63 -1.49
C HIS A 101 -6.60 -12.70 -2.47
N LEU A 102 -5.47 -12.08 -2.11
CA LEU A 102 -4.70 -11.30 -3.07
C LEU A 102 -4.20 -12.22 -4.20
N PRO A 103 -4.38 -11.83 -5.47
CA PRO A 103 -3.88 -12.61 -6.61
C PRO A 103 -2.36 -12.57 -6.72
N MET A 104 -1.72 -11.63 -6.03
CA MET A 104 -0.29 -11.40 -6.05
C MET A 104 0.14 -10.65 -4.78
N TYR A 105 1.32 -10.97 -4.23
CA TYR A 105 1.83 -10.36 -3.00
C TYR A 105 3.00 -9.42 -3.24
N TYR A 106 3.80 -9.64 -4.28
CA TYR A 106 4.93 -8.80 -4.61
C TYR A 106 4.95 -8.46 -6.10
N ARG A 107 5.41 -7.25 -6.44
CA ARG A 107 5.63 -6.82 -7.83
C ARG A 107 6.46 -7.80 -8.66
N LYS A 108 7.44 -8.46 -8.04
CA LYS A 108 8.32 -9.44 -8.69
C LYS A 108 7.59 -10.72 -9.12
N ASP A 109 6.39 -10.96 -8.61
CA ASP A 109 5.56 -12.11 -8.92
C ASP A 109 4.72 -11.87 -10.19
N MET A 110 4.75 -10.65 -10.77
CA MET A 110 4.11 -10.37 -12.05
C MET A 110 4.75 -11.18 -13.17
N MET A 111 3.92 -11.77 -14.03
CA MET A 111 4.39 -12.54 -15.19
C MET A 111 5.02 -11.67 -16.29
N VAL A 112 4.81 -10.35 -16.23
CA VAL A 112 5.48 -9.39 -17.10
C VAL A 112 6.51 -8.58 -16.34
N ASN A 113 7.59 -8.24 -17.03
CA ASN A 113 8.58 -7.28 -16.56
C ASN A 113 8.78 -6.17 -17.59
N GLY A 114 9.66 -5.24 -17.26
CA GLY A 114 9.97 -4.11 -18.13
C GLY A 114 10.45 -4.49 -19.53
N GLY A 115 11.25 -5.56 -19.63
CA GLY A 115 11.78 -6.06 -20.89
C GLY A 115 10.68 -6.61 -21.81
N VAL A 116 9.74 -7.38 -21.24
CA VAL A 116 8.60 -7.92 -21.97
C VAL A 116 7.74 -6.79 -22.55
N LEU A 117 7.44 -5.77 -21.74
CA LEU A 117 6.65 -4.62 -22.18
C LEU A 117 7.35 -3.81 -23.28
N MET A 118 8.65 -3.55 -23.15
CA MET A 118 9.42 -2.85 -24.18
C MET A 118 9.45 -3.62 -25.51
N ALA A 119 9.59 -4.95 -25.45
CA ALA A 119 9.59 -5.80 -26.63
C ALA A 119 8.20 -5.83 -27.31
N HIS A 120 7.15 -6.01 -26.52
CA HIS A 120 5.76 -6.06 -27.02
C HIS A 120 5.33 -4.73 -27.65
N LEU A 121 5.63 -3.61 -26.99
CA LEU A 121 5.25 -2.27 -27.45
C LEU A 121 6.24 -1.66 -28.46
N ASN A 122 7.32 -2.38 -28.78
CA ASN A 122 8.44 -1.91 -29.60
C ASN A 122 8.94 -0.50 -29.19
N ALA A 123 8.99 -0.26 -27.88
CA ALA A 123 9.29 1.04 -27.29
C ALA A 123 10.61 1.00 -26.51
N LYS A 124 11.34 2.12 -26.51
CA LYS A 124 12.57 2.25 -25.73
C LYS A 124 12.25 2.43 -24.25
N SER A 125 13.22 2.04 -23.42
CA SER A 125 13.19 2.29 -21.98
C SER A 125 12.95 3.78 -21.68
N GLY A 126 12.08 4.05 -20.71
CA GLY A 126 11.75 5.40 -20.28
C GLY A 126 10.93 5.41 -18.99
N PRO A 127 10.68 6.62 -18.42
CA PRO A 127 9.92 6.77 -17.17
C PRO A 127 8.52 6.14 -17.20
N TRP A 128 7.90 6.13 -18.39
CA TRP A 128 6.58 5.54 -18.64
C TRP A 128 6.45 4.09 -18.16
N LEU A 129 7.56 3.33 -18.18
CA LEU A 129 7.57 1.92 -17.80
C LEU A 129 7.18 1.73 -16.32
N LYS A 130 7.61 2.65 -15.45
CA LYS A 130 7.27 2.60 -14.02
C LYS A 130 5.76 2.76 -13.81
N ASP A 131 5.15 3.68 -14.54
CA ASP A 131 3.73 3.99 -14.42
C ASP A 131 2.87 2.88 -15.02
N VAL A 132 3.28 2.33 -16.18
CA VAL A 132 2.60 1.18 -16.79
C VAL A 132 2.70 -0.07 -15.90
N LEU A 133 3.87 -0.37 -15.35
CA LEU A 133 4.00 -1.49 -14.40
C LEU A 133 3.11 -1.29 -13.18
N ARG A 134 3.01 -0.06 -12.65
CA ARG A 134 2.09 0.23 -11.54
C ARG A 134 0.63 0.06 -11.92
N GLN A 135 0.24 0.46 -13.13
CA GLN A 135 -1.13 0.26 -13.62
C GLN A 135 -1.48 -1.23 -13.77
N ILE A 136 -0.54 -2.02 -14.28
CA ILE A 136 -0.67 -3.49 -14.37
C ILE A 136 -0.81 -4.09 -12.97
N GLU A 137 0.02 -3.70 -12.00
CA GLU A 137 -0.13 -4.16 -10.62
C GLU A 137 -1.51 -3.86 -10.06
N ILE A 138 -2.00 -2.62 -10.24
CA ILE A 138 -3.34 -2.23 -9.79
C ILE A 138 -4.39 -3.10 -10.48
N ALA A 139 -4.28 -3.33 -11.78
CA ALA A 139 -5.22 -4.16 -12.53
C ALA A 139 -5.23 -5.61 -12.03
N ILE A 140 -4.06 -6.20 -11.76
CA ILE A 140 -3.92 -7.56 -11.23
C ILE A 140 -4.51 -7.62 -9.82
N VAL A 141 -4.04 -6.79 -8.90
CA VAL A 141 -4.44 -6.78 -7.48
C VAL A 141 -5.94 -6.54 -7.32
N THR A 142 -6.52 -5.64 -8.11
CA THR A 142 -7.97 -5.39 -8.08
C THR A 142 -8.80 -6.50 -8.72
N GLY A 143 -8.17 -7.38 -9.51
CA GLY A 143 -8.82 -8.51 -10.21
C GLY A 143 -9.36 -8.16 -11.59
N LYS A 144 -8.92 -7.06 -12.19
CA LYS A 144 -9.31 -6.62 -13.55
C LYS A 144 -8.60 -7.40 -14.65
N VAL A 145 -7.43 -7.96 -14.36
CA VAL A 145 -6.67 -8.84 -15.25
C VAL A 145 -6.07 -9.98 -14.44
N SER A 146 -5.99 -11.19 -15.01
CA SER A 146 -5.25 -12.30 -14.40
C SER A 146 -3.74 -12.06 -14.49
N ASN A 147 -2.99 -12.63 -13.54
CA ASN A 147 -1.53 -12.58 -13.59
C ASN A 147 -0.96 -13.60 -14.59
N GLU A 148 -1.34 -13.46 -15.86
CA GLU A 148 -0.88 -14.29 -16.98
C GLU A 148 -0.31 -13.37 -18.05
N GLU A 149 0.87 -13.69 -18.58
CA GLU A 149 1.59 -12.82 -19.52
C GLU A 149 0.71 -12.36 -20.68
N THR A 150 0.00 -13.30 -21.33
CA THR A 150 -0.84 -13.03 -22.50
C THR A 150 -2.03 -12.10 -22.18
N GLU A 151 -2.66 -12.27 -21.02
CA GLU A 151 -3.80 -11.44 -20.61
C GLU A 151 -3.34 -10.04 -20.20
N ILE A 152 -2.18 -9.94 -19.55
CA ILE A 152 -1.59 -8.64 -19.21
C ILE A 152 -1.21 -7.87 -20.47
N LEU A 153 -0.59 -8.51 -21.46
CA LEU A 153 -0.22 -7.84 -22.72
C LEU A 153 -1.46 -7.34 -23.49
N LYS A 154 -2.53 -8.14 -23.58
CA LYS A 154 -3.81 -7.69 -24.14
C LYS A 154 -4.40 -6.52 -23.36
N TRP A 155 -4.30 -6.52 -22.04
CA TRP A 155 -4.77 -5.42 -21.20
C TRP A 155 -3.97 -4.14 -21.48
N VAL A 156 -2.65 -4.27 -21.60
CA VAL A 156 -1.74 -3.16 -21.93
C VAL A 156 -2.09 -2.53 -23.27
N ASP A 157 -2.33 -3.32 -24.31
CA ASP A 157 -2.69 -2.81 -25.65
C ASP A 157 -3.97 -1.95 -25.64
N ASN A 158 -4.91 -2.25 -24.74
CA ASN A 158 -6.18 -1.52 -24.63
C ASN A 158 -6.11 -0.27 -23.76
N HIS A 159 -5.16 -0.20 -22.82
CA HIS A 159 -5.15 0.84 -21.76
C HIS A 159 -3.93 1.76 -21.82
N VAL A 160 -2.84 1.33 -22.45
CA VAL A 160 -1.61 2.12 -22.55
C VAL A 160 -1.55 2.79 -23.91
N LYS A 161 -1.58 4.12 -23.91
CA LYS A 161 -1.24 4.94 -25.07
C LYS A 161 0.16 5.51 -24.86
N ILE A 162 1.08 5.16 -25.76
CA ILE A 162 2.48 5.63 -25.76
C ILE A 162 2.60 6.78 -26.75
#